data_AF-A0A812Y7Q3-F1
#
_entry.id   AF-A0A812Y7Q3-F1
#
_cell.length_a   1.000
_cell.length_b   1.000
_cell.length_c   1.000
_cell.angle_alpha   90.00
_cell.angle_beta   90.00
_cell.angle_gamma   90.00
#
_symmetry.space_group_name_H-M   'P 1'
#
loop_
_entity.id
_entity.type
_entity.pdbx_description
1 polymer ?
#
loop_
_entity_poly.entity_id
_entity_poly.type
_entity_poly.pdbx_seq_one_letter_code
_entity_poly.pdbx_strand_id
1 'polypeptide(L)'
;MLNLAFGWIWITMGFVAGAVLGMGFHKDEFMGGYNSWARRLTRLGHIAFFGTGFLNVLVGLTGLLFGESYLDAPIWTWISISFLLGGCWMPICCFVVAVKKEAKTIFVIPVVLLTVGFVERSEVIASLPSLGLLTLAALTPDDIEISYHEVDDLQRDRVPDLGFDLVAISTMTAQAFDAYTLADEFRASGITVVMGGLHATCVPDECMQHADAVVVGEGESVWARLIEDFRKGQLQPKYESDDSYSLDDAPMPRFDLLDIDKYNRLTVQTTRGCPHKCDFCASSIMLTPSYKVKPTHKVIEEIRAIKSIWDDPFIELADDNSFASRGRAYELLEAMIPERVRWFTECDVSIARDPTLLSLMERAGCRQVLIGLESPNETGLDGIETNNNWKLAQYPKYEEAVRTIQSHGITVIGCFVLGLDGHTPATFDAVYDFAERTNLYDVQVTLQTPFPGTPLYHRLEDSGRLTHAGQWDRCTLFDLNYEPIGMTRDELESGFRDLVSRIYDPKFIKRRQLGFLKQLRSVG
;
A
#
# COMPACT_ATOMS: atom_id res chain seq x y z
N MET A 1 -10.06 8.68 -29.53
CA MET A 1 -10.01 9.03 -30.97
C MET A 1 -9.61 10.48 -31.24
N LEU A 2 -10.20 11.48 -30.55
CA LEU A 2 -9.90 12.89 -30.79
C LEU A 2 -8.42 13.27 -30.57
N ASN A 3 -7.79 12.81 -29.49
CA ASN A 3 -6.36 13.04 -29.23
C ASN A 3 -5.44 12.41 -30.30
N LEU A 4 -5.81 11.28 -30.91
CA LEU A 4 -5.01 10.69 -32.00
C LEU A 4 -4.99 11.59 -33.23
N ALA A 5 -6.18 12.02 -33.67
CA ALA A 5 -6.31 12.91 -34.81
C ALA A 5 -5.57 14.22 -34.55
N PHE A 6 -5.76 14.80 -33.35
CA PHE A 6 -5.11 16.03 -32.93
C PHE A 6 -3.59 15.90 -32.84
N GLY A 7 -3.08 14.79 -32.30
CA GLY A 7 -1.65 14.51 -32.20
C GLY A 7 -0.97 14.49 -33.56
N TRP A 8 -1.57 13.82 -34.56
CA TRP A 8 -1.06 13.79 -35.92
C TRP A 8 -1.16 15.14 -36.63
N ILE A 9 -2.21 15.92 -36.38
CA ILE A 9 -2.34 17.29 -36.88
C ILE A 9 -1.16 18.14 -36.37
N TRP A 10 -0.82 18.08 -35.08
CA TRP A 10 0.28 18.86 -34.53
C TRP A 10 1.65 18.42 -35.01
N ILE A 11 1.90 17.12 -35.15
CA ILE A 11 3.13 16.62 -35.77
C ILE A 11 3.26 17.19 -37.20
N THR A 12 2.16 17.21 -37.96
CA THR A 12 2.11 17.79 -39.31
C THR A 12 2.39 19.30 -39.28
N MET A 13 1.79 20.03 -38.35
CA MET A 13 2.05 21.46 -38.14
C MET A 13 3.50 21.74 -37.73
N GLY A 14 4.14 20.83 -36.99
CA GLY A 14 5.57 20.85 -36.71
C GLY A 14 6.40 20.86 -37.99
N PHE A 15 6.12 19.95 -38.93
CA PHE A 15 6.80 19.92 -40.23
C PHE A 15 6.56 21.19 -41.05
N VAL A 16 5.32 21.69 -41.09
CA VAL A 16 4.98 22.96 -41.78
C VAL A 16 5.75 24.14 -41.18
N ALA A 17 5.75 24.26 -39.85
CA ALA A 17 6.50 25.28 -39.14
C ALA A 17 8.01 25.17 -39.42
N GLY A 18 8.56 23.94 -39.44
CA GLY A 18 9.96 23.69 -39.78
C GLY A 18 10.31 24.13 -41.19
N ALA A 19 9.45 23.86 -42.17
CA ALA A 19 9.64 24.30 -43.55
C ALA A 19 9.64 25.83 -43.67
N VAL A 20 8.69 26.50 -42.99
CA VAL A 20 8.59 27.97 -42.97
C VAL A 20 9.82 28.62 -42.32
N LEU A 21 10.22 28.12 -41.14
CA LEU A 21 11.39 28.64 -40.43
C LEU A 21 12.70 28.35 -41.18
N GLY A 22 12.80 27.19 -41.82
CA GLY A 22 13.97 26.76 -42.60
C GLY A 22 14.31 27.71 -43.74
N MET A 23 13.32 28.33 -44.39
CA MET A 23 13.54 29.32 -45.44
C MET A 23 14.35 30.53 -44.98
N GLY A 24 14.32 30.87 -43.69
CA GLY A 24 15.03 32.00 -43.11
C GLY A 24 16.41 31.68 -42.50
N PHE A 25 16.71 30.40 -42.23
CA PHE A 25 17.86 30.03 -41.38
C PHE A 25 19.24 30.28 -41.98
N HIS A 26 19.36 30.41 -43.30
CA HIS A 26 20.61 30.77 -43.97
C HIS A 26 21.02 32.24 -43.75
N LYS A 27 20.14 33.08 -43.17
CA LYS A 27 20.44 34.49 -42.87
C LYS A 27 20.89 34.61 -41.42
N ASP A 28 22.11 35.11 -41.21
CA ASP A 28 22.70 35.22 -39.86
C ASP A 28 21.87 36.10 -38.92
N GLU A 29 21.29 37.18 -39.43
CA GLU A 29 20.44 38.11 -38.67
C GLU A 29 18.96 37.69 -38.56
N PHE A 30 18.58 36.51 -39.08
CA PHE A 30 17.18 36.07 -39.04
C PHE A 30 16.63 36.07 -37.60
N MET A 31 15.51 36.78 -37.43
CA MET A 31 14.87 37.02 -36.12
C MET A 31 15.81 37.63 -35.06
N GLY A 32 16.77 38.47 -35.46
CA GLY A 32 17.69 39.15 -34.56
C GLY A 32 18.91 38.32 -34.15
N GLY A 33 19.23 37.25 -34.88
CA GLY A 33 20.42 36.43 -34.66
C GLY A 33 20.17 35.10 -33.92
N TYR A 34 21.15 34.18 -33.97
CA TYR A 34 21.02 32.81 -33.46
C TYR A 34 20.62 32.72 -31.97
N ASN A 35 21.13 33.65 -31.17
CA ASN A 35 20.92 33.73 -29.72
C ASN A 35 19.79 34.68 -29.30
N SER A 36 19.07 35.27 -30.27
CA SER A 36 18.00 36.21 -29.94
C SER A 36 16.87 35.55 -29.15
N TRP A 37 16.16 36.37 -28.39
CA TRP A 37 14.96 35.93 -27.68
C TRP A 37 13.91 35.36 -28.64
N ALA A 38 13.59 36.10 -29.71
CA ALA A 38 12.59 35.72 -30.70
C ALA A 38 12.93 34.39 -31.36
N ARG A 39 14.18 34.18 -31.78
CA ARG A 39 14.60 32.93 -32.45
C ARG A 39 14.59 31.74 -31.49
N ARG A 40 15.00 31.92 -30.23
CA ARG A 40 14.93 30.87 -29.20
C ARG A 40 13.51 30.39 -28.96
N LEU A 41 12.56 31.31 -28.74
CA LEU A 41 11.17 30.93 -28.46
C LEU A 41 10.44 30.40 -29.69
N THR A 42 10.75 30.92 -30.88
CA THR A 42 10.20 30.39 -32.13
C THR A 42 10.65 28.94 -32.37
N ARG A 43 11.92 28.60 -32.07
CA ARG A 43 12.40 27.20 -32.08
C ARG A 43 11.69 26.35 -31.04
N LEU A 44 11.52 26.86 -29.82
CA LEU A 44 10.81 26.15 -28.77
C LEU A 44 9.35 25.87 -29.16
N GLY A 45 8.65 26.83 -29.79
CA GLY A 45 7.30 26.63 -30.31
C GLY A 45 7.22 25.59 -31.41
N HIS A 46 8.20 25.57 -32.32
CA HIS A 46 8.33 24.52 -33.33
C HIS A 46 8.53 23.12 -32.70
N ILE A 47 9.42 22.99 -31.74
CA ILE A 47 9.65 21.72 -31.01
C ILE A 47 8.41 21.32 -30.23
N ALA A 48 7.70 22.28 -29.64
CA ALA A 48 6.48 22.04 -28.87
C ALA A 48 5.38 21.38 -29.71
N PHE A 49 5.28 21.65 -31.02
CA PHE A 49 4.34 20.94 -31.89
C PHE A 49 4.59 19.42 -31.93
N PHE A 50 5.85 19.00 -32.01
CA PHE A 50 6.19 17.59 -31.99
C PHE A 50 6.00 16.97 -30.61
N GLY A 51 6.46 17.65 -29.55
CA GLY A 51 6.32 17.16 -28.17
C GLY A 51 4.86 16.97 -27.76
N THR A 52 4.03 17.99 -27.97
CA THR A 52 2.59 17.94 -27.63
C THR A 52 1.80 17.02 -28.56
N GLY A 53 2.19 16.95 -29.85
CA GLY A 53 1.60 16.03 -30.81
C GLY A 53 1.86 14.57 -30.43
N PHE A 54 3.09 14.23 -30.06
CA PHE A 54 3.46 12.90 -29.60
C PHE A 54 2.72 12.50 -28.32
N LEU A 55 2.65 13.39 -27.33
CA LEU A 55 1.90 13.15 -26.10
C LEU A 55 0.41 12.87 -26.37
N ASN A 56 -0.22 13.61 -27.28
CA ASN A 56 -1.61 13.38 -27.66
C ASN A 56 -1.81 12.04 -28.41
N VAL A 57 -0.85 11.63 -29.24
CA VAL A 57 -0.87 10.29 -29.84
C VAL A 57 -0.80 9.22 -28.75
N LEU A 58 0.10 9.37 -27.76
CA LEU A 58 0.21 8.42 -26.66
C LEU A 58 -1.06 8.34 -25.82
N VAL A 59 -1.64 9.47 -25.39
CA VAL A 59 -2.92 9.50 -24.66
C VAL A 59 -4.03 8.84 -25.47
N GLY A 60 -4.09 9.13 -26.77
CA GLY A 60 -5.05 8.54 -27.68
C GLY A 60 -4.91 7.02 -27.84
N LEU A 61 -3.68 6.50 -27.89
CA LEU A 61 -3.39 5.06 -27.93
C LEU A 61 -3.71 4.39 -26.59
N THR A 62 -3.36 5.02 -25.47
CA THR A 62 -3.70 4.55 -24.12
C THR A 62 -5.22 4.41 -23.96
N GLY A 63 -6.00 5.38 -24.44
CA GLY A 63 -7.46 5.28 -24.41
C GLY A 63 -8.03 4.14 -25.24
N LEU A 64 -7.43 3.85 -26.40
CA LEU A 64 -7.83 2.70 -27.22
C LEU A 64 -7.45 1.35 -26.58
N LEU A 65 -6.37 1.33 -25.80
CA LEU A 65 -5.84 0.11 -25.19
C LEU A 65 -6.45 -0.19 -23.81
N PHE A 66 -6.89 0.82 -23.06
CA PHE A 66 -7.24 0.71 -21.64
C PHE A 66 -8.46 1.55 -21.19
N GLY A 67 -9.05 2.39 -22.06
CA GLY A 67 -9.94 3.48 -21.65
C GLY A 67 -11.31 3.11 -21.08
N GLU A 68 -11.85 1.92 -21.33
CA GLU A 68 -13.12 1.48 -20.74
C GLU A 68 -12.97 0.61 -19.48
N SER A 69 -11.75 0.18 -19.16
CA SER A 69 -11.51 -0.86 -18.16
C SER A 69 -10.58 -0.46 -17.01
N TYR A 70 -10.01 0.75 -17.02
CA TYR A 70 -8.96 1.13 -16.07
C TYR A 70 -9.18 2.46 -15.33
N LEU A 71 -10.09 3.33 -15.81
CA LEU A 71 -10.38 4.65 -15.22
C LEU A 71 -11.86 4.97 -15.41
N ASP A 72 -12.47 5.68 -14.45
CA ASP A 72 -13.84 6.18 -14.61
C ASP A 72 -13.95 7.11 -15.82
N ALA A 73 -15.02 6.95 -16.60
CA ALA A 73 -15.26 7.70 -17.83
C ALA A 73 -15.15 9.24 -17.69
N PRO A 74 -15.55 9.88 -16.56
CA PRO A 74 -15.37 11.32 -16.36
C PRO A 74 -13.89 11.73 -16.25
N ILE A 75 -13.07 10.98 -15.51
CA ILE A 75 -11.63 11.27 -15.32
C ILE A 75 -10.90 11.16 -16.66
N TRP A 76 -11.17 10.09 -17.41
CA TRP A 76 -10.57 9.93 -18.73
C TRP A 76 -10.91 11.07 -19.70
N THR A 77 -12.13 11.60 -19.59
CA THR A 77 -12.58 12.75 -20.38
C THR A 77 -11.80 14.02 -20.00
N TRP A 78 -11.58 14.27 -18.71
CA TRP A 78 -10.79 15.40 -18.24
C TRP A 78 -9.33 15.32 -18.68
N ILE A 79 -8.70 14.15 -18.56
CA ILE A 79 -7.33 13.92 -19.06
C ILE A 79 -7.25 14.21 -20.56
N SER A 80 -8.19 13.65 -21.33
CA SER A 80 -8.27 13.88 -22.78
C SER A 80 -8.35 15.36 -23.13
N ILE A 81 -9.24 16.12 -22.48
CA ILE A 81 -9.44 17.56 -22.69
C ILE A 81 -8.20 18.35 -22.30
N SER A 82 -7.59 18.06 -21.15
CA SER A 82 -6.40 18.74 -20.63
C SER A 82 -5.22 18.64 -21.59
N PHE A 83 -4.98 17.45 -22.17
CA PHE A 83 -3.92 17.26 -23.17
C PHE A 83 -4.23 17.93 -24.52
N LEU A 84 -5.50 18.03 -24.92
CA LEU A 84 -5.89 18.78 -26.12
C LEU A 84 -5.66 20.29 -25.92
N LEU A 85 -6.11 20.84 -24.80
CA LEU A 85 -5.98 22.26 -24.48
C LEU A 85 -4.52 22.65 -24.24
N GLY A 86 -3.78 21.89 -23.44
CA GLY A 86 -2.35 22.08 -23.22
C GLY A 86 -1.52 21.97 -24.50
N GLY A 87 -1.90 21.04 -25.39
CA GLY A 87 -1.25 20.85 -26.69
C GLY A 87 -1.45 22.02 -27.66
N CYS A 88 -2.64 22.63 -27.68
CA CYS A 88 -2.90 23.88 -28.39
C CYS A 88 -2.05 25.03 -27.84
N TRP A 89 -2.02 25.16 -26.52
CA TRP A 89 -1.60 26.39 -25.87
C TRP A 89 -0.09 26.54 -25.79
N MET A 90 0.67 25.44 -25.65
CA MET A 90 2.13 25.49 -25.52
C MET A 90 2.83 26.09 -26.77
N PRO A 91 2.55 25.68 -28.01
CA PRO A 91 3.13 26.32 -29.20
C PRO A 91 2.68 27.77 -29.35
N ILE A 92 1.40 28.07 -29.11
CA ILE A 92 0.83 29.43 -29.20
C ILE A 92 1.57 30.37 -28.24
N CYS A 93 1.78 29.95 -26.98
CA CYS A 93 2.54 30.71 -26.00
C CYS A 93 3.95 31.02 -26.49
N CYS A 94 4.64 30.02 -27.04
CA CYS A 94 6.00 30.19 -27.53
C CYS A 94 6.08 31.23 -28.66
N PHE A 95 5.15 31.20 -29.63
CA PHE A 95 5.14 32.19 -30.72
C PHE A 95 4.67 33.58 -30.26
N VAL A 96 3.69 33.66 -29.37
CA VAL A 96 3.23 34.95 -28.82
C VAL A 96 4.34 35.62 -28.02
N VAL A 97 5.03 34.87 -27.15
CA VAL A 97 6.12 35.43 -26.31
C VAL A 97 7.39 35.70 -27.13
N ALA A 98 7.57 35.03 -28.28
CA ALA A 98 8.63 35.38 -29.22
C ALA A 98 8.48 36.81 -29.76
N VAL A 99 7.25 37.31 -29.87
CA VAL A 99 6.94 38.67 -30.37
C VAL A 99 6.67 39.66 -29.24
N LYS A 100 6.04 39.24 -28.14
CA LYS A 100 5.69 40.07 -26.97
C LYS A 100 6.27 39.48 -25.69
N LYS A 101 7.43 39.97 -25.29
CA LYS A 101 8.19 39.44 -24.14
C LYS A 101 7.44 39.58 -22.81
N GLU A 102 6.57 40.58 -22.70
CA GLU A 102 5.77 40.91 -21.52
C GLU A 102 4.71 39.84 -21.22
N ALA A 103 4.31 39.08 -22.24
CA ALA A 103 3.30 38.02 -22.11
C ALA A 103 3.86 36.73 -21.47
N LYS A 104 5.11 36.68 -21.00
CA LYS A 104 5.76 35.46 -20.49
C LYS A 104 4.98 34.69 -19.41
N THR A 105 4.08 35.34 -18.67
CA THR A 105 3.24 34.71 -17.64
C THR A 105 2.24 33.70 -18.21
N ILE A 106 1.95 33.75 -19.51
CA ILE A 106 1.06 32.77 -20.17
C ILE A 106 1.66 31.36 -20.24
N PHE A 107 2.97 31.19 -19.98
CA PHE A 107 3.63 29.88 -19.88
C PHE A 107 3.15 29.05 -18.67
N VAL A 108 2.45 29.66 -17.72
CA VAL A 108 1.87 28.93 -16.56
C VAL A 108 0.66 28.10 -16.98
N ILE A 109 -0.15 28.61 -17.91
CA ILE A 109 -1.41 27.98 -18.35
C ILE A 109 -1.21 26.56 -18.94
N PRO A 110 -0.30 26.33 -19.91
CA PRO A 110 -0.12 25.00 -20.48
C PRO A 110 0.58 24.05 -19.51
N VAL A 111 1.42 24.56 -18.59
CA VAL A 111 2.03 23.74 -17.54
C VAL A 111 0.96 23.23 -16.60
N VAL A 112 0.11 24.11 -16.05
CA VAL A 112 -1.00 23.71 -15.17
C VAL A 112 -1.95 22.71 -15.84
N LEU A 113 -2.35 22.97 -17.10
CA LEU A 113 -3.24 22.05 -17.82
C LEU A 113 -2.60 20.67 -18.08
N LEU A 114 -1.30 20.61 -18.34
CA LEU A 114 -0.60 19.34 -18.58
C LEU A 114 -0.22 18.62 -17.27
N THR A 115 -0.03 19.34 -16.16
CA THR A 115 0.31 18.75 -14.86
C THR A 115 -0.91 18.26 -14.08
N VAL A 116 -2.08 18.90 -14.19
CA VAL A 116 -3.31 18.44 -13.50
C VAL A 116 -3.67 17.00 -13.90
N GLY A 117 -3.54 16.63 -15.18
CA GLY A 117 -3.74 15.25 -15.62
C GLY A 117 -2.64 14.25 -15.23
N PHE A 118 -1.53 14.71 -14.65
CA PHE A 118 -0.45 13.88 -14.12
C PHE A 118 -0.49 13.77 -12.58
N VAL A 119 -0.93 14.83 -11.89
CA VAL A 119 -1.05 14.87 -10.42
C VAL A 119 -2.14 13.91 -9.94
N GLU A 120 -3.23 13.75 -10.69
CA GLU A 120 -4.25 12.72 -10.42
C GLU A 120 -3.70 11.27 -10.48
N ARG A 121 -2.50 11.07 -11.03
CA ARG A 121 -1.86 9.74 -11.12
C ARG A 121 -0.84 9.50 -9.99
N SER A 122 -0.38 10.53 -9.30
CA SER A 122 0.64 10.40 -8.25
C SER A 122 0.07 10.31 -6.83
N GLU A 123 -1.22 10.60 -6.63
CA GLU A 123 -1.85 10.69 -5.31
C GLU A 123 -2.66 9.44 -4.90
N VAL A 124 -2.29 8.26 -5.38
CA VAL A 124 -2.78 7.01 -4.76
C VAL A 124 -1.60 6.21 -4.25
N ILE A 125 -0.82 6.83 -3.36
CA ILE A 125 -0.15 6.06 -2.32
C ILE A 125 -1.26 5.73 -1.34
N ALA A 126 -1.67 4.46 -1.34
CA ALA A 126 -2.74 3.96 -0.51
C ALA A 126 -2.40 4.21 0.97
N SER A 127 -3.14 5.09 1.64
CA SER A 127 -3.17 5.11 3.10
C SER A 127 -4.21 4.12 3.60
N LEU A 128 -3.89 3.43 4.69
CA LEU A 128 -4.79 2.57 5.44
C LEU A 128 -4.95 3.19 6.82
N PRO A 129 -6.17 3.47 7.28
CA PRO A 129 -6.33 4.07 8.59
C PRO A 129 -5.97 3.08 9.69
N SER A 130 -5.43 3.60 10.79
CA SER A 130 -5.14 2.83 11.98
C SER A 130 -6.43 2.43 12.68
N LEU A 131 -6.93 1.23 12.35
CA LEU A 131 -8.11 0.65 13.00
C LEU A 131 -7.96 0.59 14.53
N GLY A 132 -6.73 0.35 15.02
CA GLY A 132 -6.44 0.38 16.45
C GLY A 132 -6.72 1.75 17.08
N LEU A 133 -6.24 2.84 16.49
CA LEU A 133 -6.50 4.19 16.99
C LEU A 133 -7.98 4.58 16.88
N LEU A 134 -8.67 4.20 15.80
CA LEU A 134 -10.12 4.43 15.67
C LEU A 134 -10.93 3.66 16.71
N THR A 135 -10.45 2.49 17.13
CA THR A 135 -11.06 1.68 18.19
C THR A 135 -10.81 2.32 19.55
N LEU A 136 -9.60 2.80 19.83
CA LEU A 136 -9.31 3.55 21.06
C LEU A 136 -10.11 4.86 21.14
N ALA A 137 -10.26 5.57 20.02
CA ALA A 137 -11.11 6.76 19.93
C ALA A 137 -12.58 6.46 20.30
N ALA A 138 -13.07 5.25 19.98
CA ALA A 138 -14.41 4.81 20.38
C ALA A 138 -14.53 4.41 21.85
N LEU A 139 -13.42 3.98 22.49
CA LEU A 139 -13.37 3.69 23.93
C LEU A 139 -13.18 4.94 24.80
N THR A 140 -12.76 6.04 24.19
CA THR A 140 -12.56 7.31 24.90
C THR A 140 -13.92 7.89 25.32
N PRO A 141 -14.06 8.34 26.59
CA PRO A 141 -15.28 8.98 27.08
C PRO A 141 -15.79 10.13 26.21
N ASP A 142 -17.12 10.21 26.03
CA ASP A 142 -17.80 11.20 25.16
C ASP A 142 -17.56 12.67 25.53
N ASP A 143 -17.10 12.94 26.75
CA ASP A 143 -16.77 14.29 27.23
C ASP A 143 -15.38 14.77 26.79
N ILE A 144 -14.60 13.92 26.10
CA ILE A 144 -13.30 14.26 25.52
C ILE A 144 -13.45 14.54 24.03
N GLU A 145 -12.92 15.69 23.59
CA GLU A 145 -12.80 16.01 22.17
C GLU A 145 -11.66 15.21 21.54
N ILE A 146 -11.92 14.60 20.38
CA ILE A 146 -10.98 13.70 19.71
C ILE A 146 -10.81 14.14 18.27
N SER A 147 -9.57 14.10 17.79
CA SER A 147 -9.25 14.19 16.36
C SER A 147 -8.27 13.07 15.99
N TYR A 148 -8.37 12.61 14.74
CA TYR A 148 -7.52 11.56 14.18
C TYR A 148 -6.65 12.18 13.08
N HIS A 149 -5.34 11.89 13.12
CA HIS A 149 -4.37 12.42 12.17
C HIS A 149 -3.44 11.31 11.71
N GLU A 150 -3.28 11.20 10.40
CA GLU A 150 -2.25 10.37 9.77
C GLU A 150 -1.04 11.22 9.44
N VAL A 151 0.13 10.65 9.72
CA VAL A 151 1.43 11.28 9.50
C VAL A 151 2.29 10.25 8.79
N ASP A 152 2.29 10.28 7.45
CA ASP A 152 3.06 9.34 6.64
C ASP A 152 4.51 9.80 6.51
N ASP A 153 4.70 11.12 6.37
CA ASP A 153 5.99 11.77 6.22
C ASP A 153 6.02 13.03 7.10
N LEU A 154 6.83 13.02 8.16
CA LEU A 154 6.97 14.17 9.08
C LEU A 154 7.47 15.45 8.43
N GLN A 155 8.16 15.37 7.29
CA GLN A 155 8.62 16.56 6.57
C GLN A 155 7.48 17.23 5.80
N ARG A 156 6.50 16.45 5.35
CA ARG A 156 5.38 16.91 4.52
C ARG A 156 4.13 17.17 5.35
N ASP A 157 3.81 16.24 6.24
CA ASP A 157 2.58 16.19 6.99
C ASP A 157 2.79 16.92 8.32
N ARG A 158 1.87 17.83 8.64
CA ARG A 158 1.89 18.55 9.92
C ARG A 158 0.61 18.28 10.68
N VAL A 159 0.77 17.85 11.93
CA VAL A 159 -0.35 17.82 12.87
C VAL A 159 -0.70 19.27 13.22
N PRO A 160 -1.95 19.70 13.04
CA PRO A 160 -2.35 21.06 13.41
C PRO A 160 -2.19 21.28 14.91
N ASP A 161 -1.73 22.48 15.30
CA ASP A 161 -1.71 22.88 16.71
C ASP A 161 -3.15 23.21 17.16
N LEU A 162 -3.81 22.20 17.74
CA LEU A 162 -5.19 22.30 18.24
C LEU A 162 -5.25 22.45 19.76
N GLY A 163 -4.11 22.60 20.44
CA GLY A 163 -4.05 22.67 21.91
C GLY A 163 -4.40 21.33 22.58
N PHE A 164 -3.80 20.23 22.14
CA PHE A 164 -4.01 18.91 22.72
C PHE A 164 -3.52 18.83 24.18
N ASP A 165 -4.30 18.20 25.06
CA ASP A 165 -3.84 17.84 26.41
C ASP A 165 -3.02 16.54 26.41
N LEU A 166 -3.39 15.60 25.53
CA LEU A 166 -2.78 14.29 25.37
C LEU A 166 -2.75 13.88 23.90
N VAL A 167 -1.62 13.31 23.45
CA VAL A 167 -1.44 12.72 22.11
C VAL A 167 -1.11 11.24 22.24
N ALA A 168 -1.84 10.39 21.52
CA ALA A 168 -1.59 8.96 21.43
C ALA A 168 -1.02 8.59 20.06
N ILE A 169 0.19 8.03 20.04
CA ILE A 169 0.93 7.68 18.82
C ILE A 169 1.01 6.16 18.72
N SER A 170 0.46 5.60 17.64
CA SER A 170 0.70 4.21 17.24
C SER A 170 1.71 4.20 16.11
N THR A 171 2.75 3.37 16.19
CA THR A 171 3.79 3.32 15.16
C THR A 171 4.20 1.91 14.77
N MET A 172 4.62 1.77 13.51
CA MET A 172 5.26 0.60 12.95
C MET A 172 6.79 0.74 13.09
N THR A 173 7.52 -0.38 13.16
CA THR A 173 8.96 -0.35 13.42
C THR A 173 9.75 0.52 12.44
N ALA A 174 9.43 0.49 11.14
CA ALA A 174 10.10 1.32 10.14
C ALA A 174 9.98 2.84 10.38
N GLN A 175 8.92 3.28 11.06
CA GLN A 175 8.60 4.68 11.34
C GLN A 175 8.87 5.05 12.81
N ALA A 176 9.58 4.21 13.55
CA ALA A 176 9.82 4.41 14.97
C ALA A 176 10.53 5.74 15.28
N PHE A 177 11.61 6.05 14.57
CA PHE A 177 12.40 7.26 14.82
C PHE A 177 11.66 8.54 14.48
N ASP A 178 10.81 8.49 13.45
CA ASP A 178 9.90 9.58 13.13
C ASP A 178 8.89 9.75 14.28
N ALA A 179 8.24 8.67 14.70
CA ALA A 179 7.31 8.71 15.83
C ALA A 179 7.95 9.24 17.13
N TYR A 180 9.22 8.92 17.39
CA TYR A 180 9.98 9.46 18.53
C TYR A 180 10.24 10.96 18.40
N THR A 181 10.64 11.41 17.21
CA THR A 181 10.84 12.84 16.93
C THR A 181 9.55 13.62 17.17
N LEU A 182 8.42 13.11 16.67
CA LEU A 182 7.11 13.70 16.88
C LEU A 182 6.69 13.70 18.35
N ALA A 183 6.93 12.59 19.07
CA ALA A 183 6.67 12.48 20.49
C ALA A 183 7.45 13.52 21.30
N ASP A 184 8.75 13.67 21.03
CA ASP A 184 9.61 14.63 21.71
C ASP A 184 9.19 16.08 21.43
N GLU A 185 8.74 16.39 20.21
CA GLU A 185 8.22 17.72 19.85
C GLU A 185 6.95 18.08 20.65
N PHE A 186 6.02 17.13 20.79
CA PHE A 186 4.82 17.32 21.62
C PHE A 186 5.16 17.49 23.10
N ARG A 187 6.06 16.66 23.64
CA ARG A 187 6.50 16.76 25.04
C ARG A 187 7.23 18.06 25.33
N ALA A 188 8.08 18.52 24.41
CA ALA A 188 8.76 19.81 24.51
C ALA A 188 7.75 20.99 24.54
N SER A 189 6.58 20.80 23.96
CA SER A 189 5.46 21.75 23.96
C SER A 189 4.56 21.62 25.20
N GLY A 190 4.87 20.71 26.13
CA GLY A 190 4.12 20.48 27.37
C GLY A 190 2.91 19.56 27.21
N ILE A 191 2.77 18.88 26.07
CA ILE A 191 1.66 17.96 25.79
C ILE A 191 2.05 16.56 26.27
N THR A 192 1.12 15.86 26.92
CA THR A 192 1.36 14.49 27.39
C THR A 192 1.35 13.52 26.22
N VAL A 193 2.38 12.67 26.10
CA VAL A 193 2.48 11.71 24.99
C VAL A 193 2.36 10.27 25.48
N VAL A 194 1.50 9.51 24.80
CA VAL A 194 1.32 8.07 24.97
C VAL A 194 1.75 7.36 23.70
N MET A 195 2.60 6.35 23.79
CA MET A 195 2.97 5.52 22.64
C MET A 195 2.42 4.09 22.77
N GLY A 196 1.97 3.52 21.65
CA GLY A 196 1.45 2.15 21.57
C GLY A 196 1.67 1.51 20.19
N GLY A 197 1.06 0.35 19.99
CA GLY A 197 1.17 -0.41 18.74
C GLY A 197 2.28 -1.48 18.77
N LEU A 198 2.56 -2.05 17.60
CA LEU A 198 3.49 -3.19 17.45
C LEU A 198 4.91 -2.84 17.90
N HIS A 199 5.44 -1.70 17.47
CA HIS A 199 6.80 -1.30 17.83
C HIS A 199 6.95 -1.08 19.34
N ALA A 200 6.04 -0.30 19.93
CA ALA A 200 6.03 -0.03 21.36
C ALA A 200 5.86 -1.29 22.23
N THR A 201 5.19 -2.31 21.70
CA THR A 201 5.06 -3.61 22.37
C THR A 201 6.38 -4.39 22.34
N CYS A 202 7.13 -4.33 21.23
CA CYS A 202 8.39 -5.07 21.07
C CYS A 202 9.60 -4.39 21.72
N VAL A 203 9.64 -3.05 21.78
CA VAL A 203 10.76 -2.27 22.37
C VAL A 203 10.27 -1.19 23.34
N PRO A 204 9.51 -1.57 24.40
CA PRO A 204 8.87 -0.60 25.28
C PRO A 204 9.87 0.32 26.00
N ASP A 205 11.02 -0.21 26.41
CA ASP A 205 12.04 0.55 27.14
C ASP A 205 12.66 1.69 26.30
N GLU A 206 12.70 1.53 24.98
CA GLU A 206 13.15 2.58 24.06
C GLU A 206 12.05 3.64 23.89
N CYS A 207 10.81 3.22 23.65
CA CYS A 207 9.65 4.11 23.54
C CYS A 207 9.44 4.96 24.82
N MET A 208 9.71 4.39 26.01
CA MET A 208 9.59 5.10 27.29
C MET A 208 10.56 6.28 27.45
N GLN A 209 11.60 6.38 26.60
CA GLN A 209 12.49 7.54 26.60
C GLN A 209 11.84 8.75 25.93
N HIS A 210 10.92 8.51 24.99
CA HIS A 210 10.28 9.51 24.14
C HIS A 210 8.82 9.80 24.53
N ALA A 211 8.20 8.96 25.36
CA ALA A 211 6.80 9.11 25.80
C ALA A 211 6.67 9.26 27.32
N ASP A 212 5.56 9.84 27.78
CA ASP A 212 5.21 9.91 29.20
C ASP A 212 4.53 8.63 29.70
N ALA A 213 3.89 7.88 28.79
CA ALA A 213 3.39 6.53 29.03
C ALA A 213 3.54 5.64 27.78
N VAL A 214 3.77 4.35 27.99
CA VAL A 214 3.79 3.35 26.92
C VAL A 214 2.75 2.26 27.17
N VAL A 215 1.98 1.92 26.13
CA VAL A 215 1.02 0.82 26.11
C VAL A 215 1.65 -0.39 25.42
N VAL A 216 1.69 -1.53 26.14
CA VAL A 216 2.29 -2.79 25.67
C VAL A 216 1.20 -3.85 25.51
N GLY A 217 1.11 -4.42 24.31
CA GLY A 217 0.08 -5.38 23.93
C GLY A 217 -1.21 -4.69 23.45
N GLU A 218 -2.35 -5.30 23.73
CA GLU A 218 -3.66 -4.79 23.35
C GLU A 218 -4.02 -3.52 24.13
N GLY A 219 -4.22 -2.39 23.43
CA GLY A 219 -4.51 -1.12 24.09
C GLY A 219 -5.91 -1.05 24.71
N GLU A 220 -6.87 -1.80 24.18
CA GLU A 220 -8.27 -1.74 24.59
C GLU A 220 -8.49 -2.16 26.05
N SER A 221 -7.68 -3.09 26.56
CA SER A 221 -7.77 -3.57 27.96
C SER A 221 -7.34 -2.52 28.98
N VAL A 222 -6.47 -1.58 28.59
CA VAL A 222 -5.86 -0.61 29.51
C VAL A 222 -6.28 0.83 29.26
N TRP A 223 -6.90 1.13 28.11
CA TRP A 223 -7.19 2.49 27.69
C TRP A 223 -8.03 3.28 28.69
N ALA A 224 -9.13 2.69 29.18
CA ALA A 224 -10.00 3.36 30.16
C ALA A 224 -9.26 3.73 31.46
N ARG A 225 -8.38 2.83 31.95
CA ARG A 225 -7.54 3.09 33.13
C ARG A 225 -6.54 4.21 32.85
N LEU A 226 -5.89 4.19 31.69
CA LEU A 226 -4.92 5.21 31.28
C LEU A 226 -5.56 6.61 31.25
N ILE A 227 -6.73 6.76 30.62
CA ILE A 227 -7.44 8.04 30.55
C ILE A 227 -7.85 8.53 31.95
N GLU A 228 -8.30 7.64 32.83
CA GLU A 228 -8.65 8.00 34.20
C GLU A 228 -7.45 8.43 35.04
N ASP A 229 -6.31 7.75 34.88
CA ASP A 229 -5.05 8.12 35.55
C ASP A 229 -4.54 9.46 35.04
N PHE A 230 -4.64 9.73 33.73
CA PHE A 230 -4.33 11.01 33.14
C PHE A 230 -5.16 12.15 33.76
N ARG A 231 -6.49 11.98 33.84
CA ARG A 231 -7.41 12.95 34.48
C ARG A 231 -7.05 13.25 35.93
N LYS A 232 -6.53 12.27 36.65
CA LYS A 232 -6.11 12.41 38.06
C LYS A 232 -4.70 12.96 38.25
N GLY A 233 -3.93 13.15 37.17
CA GLY A 233 -2.50 13.47 37.25
C GLY A 233 -1.67 12.33 37.86
N GLN A 234 -2.11 11.08 37.66
CA GLN A 234 -1.50 9.85 38.20
C GLN A 234 -1.06 8.89 37.09
N LEU A 235 -0.79 9.41 35.89
CA LEU A 235 -0.36 8.64 34.74
C LEU A 235 0.85 7.75 35.08
N GLN A 236 0.74 6.47 34.77
CA GLN A 236 1.83 5.51 34.94
C GLN A 236 2.73 5.51 33.69
N PRO A 237 4.04 5.26 33.84
CA PRO A 237 4.95 5.25 32.70
C PRO A 237 4.74 4.05 31.77
N LYS A 238 4.08 2.99 32.24
CA LYS A 238 3.82 1.77 31.47
C LYS A 238 2.46 1.16 31.80
N TYR A 239 1.72 0.78 30.76
CA TYR A 239 0.44 0.08 30.83
C TYR A 239 0.54 -1.21 30.01
N GLU A 240 0.53 -2.36 30.69
CA GLU A 240 0.60 -3.67 30.03
C GLU A 240 -0.78 -4.32 29.95
N SER A 241 -1.12 -4.85 28.78
CA SER A 241 -2.29 -5.73 28.62
C SER A 241 -2.07 -7.05 29.33
N ASP A 242 -3.12 -7.58 29.95
CA ASP A 242 -3.15 -8.91 30.56
C ASP A 242 -3.71 -9.99 29.62
N ASP A 243 -3.82 -9.69 28.32
CA ASP A 243 -4.43 -10.53 27.28
C ASP A 243 -5.90 -10.91 27.55
N SER A 244 -6.57 -10.26 28.50
CA SER A 244 -7.94 -10.59 28.88
C SER A 244 -9.01 -10.01 27.94
N TYR A 245 -8.62 -9.09 27.05
CA TYR A 245 -9.57 -8.39 26.20
C TYR A 245 -10.33 -9.35 25.28
N SER A 246 -11.66 -9.31 25.34
CA SER A 246 -12.52 -10.03 24.41
C SER A 246 -12.94 -9.12 23.26
N LEU A 247 -12.90 -9.64 22.03
CA LEU A 247 -13.47 -8.94 20.87
C LEU A 247 -15.00 -8.86 20.93
N ASP A 248 -15.65 -9.54 21.88
CA ASP A 248 -17.06 -9.29 22.23
C ASP A 248 -17.28 -7.86 22.73
N ASP A 249 -16.27 -7.27 23.38
CA ASP A 249 -16.31 -5.93 23.96
C ASP A 249 -15.80 -4.84 23.00
N ALA A 250 -15.47 -5.21 21.75
CA ALA A 250 -15.03 -4.27 20.71
C ALA A 250 -16.10 -3.19 20.44
N PRO A 251 -15.80 -1.89 20.61
CA PRO A 251 -16.74 -0.83 20.24
C PRO A 251 -16.78 -0.66 18.72
N MET A 252 -17.77 0.10 18.23
CA MET A 252 -17.77 0.57 16.85
C MET A 252 -16.59 1.54 16.65
N PRO A 253 -15.61 1.26 15.77
CA PRO A 253 -14.54 2.19 15.48
C PRO A 253 -15.09 3.52 14.97
N ARG A 254 -14.43 4.63 15.32
CA ARG A 254 -14.83 6.00 14.94
C ARG A 254 -14.51 6.32 13.47
N PHE A 255 -15.10 5.56 12.54
CA PHE A 255 -14.96 5.80 11.10
C PHE A 255 -15.42 7.20 10.67
N ASP A 256 -16.27 7.86 11.47
CA ASP A 256 -16.71 9.24 11.28
C ASP A 256 -15.59 10.28 11.43
N LEU A 257 -14.45 9.92 12.02
CA LEU A 257 -13.26 10.78 12.09
C LEU A 257 -12.43 10.76 10.79
N LEU A 258 -12.76 9.88 9.85
CA LEU A 258 -11.99 9.70 8.63
C LEU A 258 -12.38 10.69 7.55
N ASP A 259 -11.37 11.19 6.84
CA ASP A 259 -11.52 11.87 5.56
C ASP A 259 -11.50 10.83 4.44
N ILE A 260 -12.70 10.34 4.06
CA ILE A 260 -12.87 9.17 3.17
C ILE A 260 -12.16 9.31 1.83
N ASP A 261 -11.99 10.54 1.33
CA ASP A 261 -11.32 10.80 0.05
C ASP A 261 -9.83 10.43 0.06
N LYS A 262 -9.21 10.23 1.24
CA LYS A 262 -7.82 9.79 1.40
C LYS A 262 -7.61 8.29 1.27
N TYR A 263 -8.69 7.50 1.29
CA TYR A 263 -8.60 6.05 1.43
C TYR A 263 -9.10 5.34 0.18
N ASN A 264 -8.36 4.32 -0.25
CA ASN A 264 -8.80 3.41 -1.32
C ASN A 264 -9.35 2.09 -0.80
N ARG A 265 -9.30 1.88 0.52
CA ARG A 265 -9.90 0.76 1.25
C ARG A 265 -10.02 1.10 2.73
N LEU A 266 -10.95 0.47 3.43
CA LEU A 266 -11.07 0.55 4.89
C LEU A 266 -10.96 -0.85 5.50
N THR A 267 -10.43 -0.92 6.71
CA THR A 267 -10.14 -2.18 7.40
C THR A 267 -11.23 -2.54 8.41
N VAL A 268 -11.53 -3.83 8.48
CA VAL A 268 -12.41 -4.44 9.48
C VAL A 268 -11.70 -5.65 10.06
N GLN A 269 -11.51 -5.68 11.39
CA GLN A 269 -10.92 -6.83 12.06
C GLN A 269 -12.01 -7.84 12.41
N THR A 270 -11.87 -9.08 11.93
CA THR A 270 -12.79 -10.18 12.27
C THR A 270 -12.17 -11.14 13.26
N THR A 271 -10.83 -11.21 13.31
CA THR A 271 -10.05 -12.05 14.23
C THR A 271 -8.75 -11.35 14.62
N ARG A 272 -8.15 -11.77 15.72
CA ARG A 272 -6.84 -11.29 16.19
C ARG A 272 -5.97 -12.50 16.54
N GLY A 273 -4.71 -12.43 16.14
CA GLY A 273 -3.74 -13.53 16.25
C GLY A 273 -3.85 -14.54 15.10
N CYS A 274 -2.92 -15.51 15.11
CA CYS A 274 -2.84 -16.59 14.14
C CYS A 274 -2.46 -17.91 14.86
N PRO A 275 -3.04 -19.07 14.48
CA PRO A 275 -2.65 -20.35 15.08
C PRO A 275 -1.26 -20.84 14.64
N HIS A 276 -0.70 -20.27 13.58
CA HIS A 276 0.62 -20.61 13.04
C HIS A 276 1.70 -19.80 13.77
N LYS A 277 2.88 -20.40 13.99
CA LYS A 277 4.01 -19.73 14.66
C LYS A 277 5.19 -19.57 13.71
N CYS A 278 5.05 -18.64 12.77
CA CYS A 278 6.16 -18.29 11.88
C CYS A 278 7.20 -17.44 12.63
N ASP A 279 8.47 -17.82 12.58
CA ASP A 279 9.55 -17.21 13.36
C ASP A 279 9.80 -15.73 13.03
N PHE A 280 9.49 -15.32 11.80
CA PHE A 280 9.64 -13.95 11.31
C PHE A 280 8.39 -13.07 11.51
N CYS A 281 7.27 -13.65 11.96
CA CYS A 281 6.00 -12.94 12.00
C CYS A 281 6.02 -11.83 13.06
N ALA A 282 5.80 -10.59 12.62
CA ALA A 282 5.75 -9.40 13.46
C ALA A 282 4.36 -8.76 13.51
N SER A 283 3.30 -9.56 13.31
CA SER A 283 1.92 -9.09 13.24
C SER A 283 1.23 -9.13 14.62
N SER A 284 -0.11 -9.25 14.66
CA SER A 284 -0.86 -9.19 15.92
C SER A 284 -0.52 -10.30 16.92
N ILE A 285 0.18 -11.37 16.50
CA ILE A 285 0.78 -12.37 17.41
C ILE A 285 1.80 -11.76 18.39
N MET A 286 2.39 -10.61 18.05
CA MET A 286 3.26 -9.84 18.96
C MET A 286 2.47 -9.06 20.01
N LEU A 287 1.19 -8.76 19.75
CA LEU A 287 0.30 -8.05 20.68
C LEU A 287 -0.42 -9.01 21.64
N THR A 288 -0.81 -10.19 21.12
CA THR A 288 -1.50 -11.23 21.89
C THR A 288 -1.04 -12.62 21.43
N PRO A 289 -0.75 -13.55 22.36
CA PRO A 289 -0.48 -14.94 22.02
C PRO A 289 -1.77 -15.73 21.70
N SER A 290 -2.94 -15.15 21.91
CA SER A 290 -4.24 -15.81 21.83
C SER A 290 -4.93 -15.57 20.49
N TYR A 291 -5.58 -16.59 19.95
CA TYR A 291 -6.46 -16.42 18.79
C TYR A 291 -7.86 -15.99 19.26
N LYS A 292 -8.26 -14.78 18.89
CA LYS A 292 -9.52 -14.15 19.31
C LYS A 292 -10.41 -13.92 18.09
N VAL A 293 -11.72 -14.00 18.30
CA VAL A 293 -12.72 -13.90 17.23
C VAL A 293 -13.72 -12.82 17.58
N LYS A 294 -13.97 -11.88 16.66
CA LYS A 294 -15.01 -10.88 16.79
C LYS A 294 -16.38 -11.48 16.41
N PRO A 295 -17.44 -11.23 17.20
CA PRO A 295 -18.79 -11.67 16.84
C PRO A 295 -19.24 -11.18 15.46
N THR A 296 -19.95 -12.03 14.73
CA THR A 296 -20.47 -11.71 13.38
C THR A 296 -21.23 -10.42 13.32
N HIS A 297 -22.17 -10.22 14.26
CA HIS A 297 -23.05 -9.07 14.22
C HIS A 297 -22.26 -7.75 14.31
N LYS A 298 -21.20 -7.70 15.12
CA LYS A 298 -20.31 -6.52 15.20
C LYS A 298 -19.56 -6.27 13.90
N VAL A 299 -19.02 -7.32 13.27
CA VAL A 299 -18.38 -7.20 11.95
C VAL A 299 -19.36 -6.64 10.90
N ILE A 300 -20.60 -7.13 10.88
CA ILE A 300 -21.64 -6.64 9.96
C ILE A 300 -22.04 -5.19 10.28
N GLU A 301 -22.11 -4.81 11.56
CA GLU A 301 -22.36 -3.43 11.98
C GLU A 301 -21.24 -2.48 11.52
N GLU A 302 -19.96 -2.89 11.63
CA GLU A 302 -18.81 -2.13 11.13
C GLU A 302 -18.87 -1.94 9.61
N ILE A 303 -19.17 -3.00 8.86
CA ILE A 303 -19.38 -2.93 7.40
C ILE A 303 -20.50 -1.94 7.04
N ARG A 304 -21.60 -1.95 7.79
CA ARG A 304 -22.72 -1.01 7.57
C ARG A 304 -22.36 0.43 7.92
N ALA A 305 -21.57 0.64 8.97
CA ALA A 305 -21.06 1.97 9.32
C ALA A 305 -20.16 2.53 8.21
N ILE A 306 -19.24 1.71 7.68
CA ILE A 306 -18.42 2.07 6.52
C ILE A 306 -19.29 2.43 5.31
N LYS A 307 -20.30 1.62 4.98
CA LYS A 307 -21.23 1.90 3.88
C LYS A 307 -22.08 3.17 4.07
N SER A 308 -22.18 3.68 5.29
CA SER A 308 -22.94 4.92 5.57
C SER A 308 -22.14 6.18 5.28
N ILE A 309 -20.81 6.08 5.24
CA ILE A 309 -19.88 7.18 4.96
C ILE A 309 -19.18 7.03 3.60
N TRP A 310 -19.25 5.84 2.99
CA TRP A 310 -18.63 5.55 1.70
C TRP A 310 -19.56 4.70 0.83
N ASP A 311 -19.96 5.22 -0.34
CA ASP A 311 -21.02 4.63 -1.20
C ASP A 311 -20.65 3.26 -1.80
N ASP A 312 -19.40 3.04 -2.20
CA ASP A 312 -18.91 1.77 -2.79
C ASP A 312 -17.57 1.37 -2.16
N PRO A 313 -17.59 0.96 -0.88
CA PRO A 313 -16.37 0.72 -0.14
C PRO A 313 -15.70 -0.58 -0.59
N PHE A 314 -14.38 -0.54 -0.69
CA PHE A 314 -13.57 -1.74 -0.74
C PHE A 314 -13.07 -2.05 0.66
N ILE A 315 -13.45 -3.22 1.20
CA ILE A 315 -13.11 -3.60 2.58
C ILE A 315 -11.93 -4.56 2.60
N GLU A 316 -11.00 -4.32 3.52
CA GLU A 316 -9.95 -5.24 3.87
C GLU A 316 -10.26 -5.90 5.21
N LEU A 317 -10.38 -7.23 5.25
CA LEU A 317 -10.45 -7.95 6.51
C LEU A 317 -9.03 -8.02 7.08
N ALA A 318 -8.75 -7.16 8.07
CA ALA A 318 -7.42 -6.94 8.64
C ALA A 318 -7.07 -8.00 9.69
N ASP A 319 -7.10 -9.25 9.25
CA ASP A 319 -6.78 -10.42 10.05
C ASP A 319 -5.46 -11.03 9.59
N ASP A 320 -4.69 -11.59 10.52
CA ASP A 320 -3.49 -12.36 10.16
C ASP A 320 -3.83 -13.64 9.37
N ASN A 321 -5.03 -14.19 9.61
CA ASN A 321 -5.57 -15.36 8.92
C ASN A 321 -7.09 -15.51 9.13
N SER A 322 -7.90 -14.89 8.26
CA SER A 322 -9.36 -14.82 8.45
C SER A 322 -10.09 -16.15 8.51
N PHE A 323 -9.53 -17.21 7.91
CA PHE A 323 -10.24 -18.49 7.77
C PHE A 323 -9.59 -19.64 8.56
N ALA A 324 -8.77 -19.30 9.56
CA ALA A 324 -8.20 -20.27 10.50
C ALA A 324 -9.30 -21.07 11.22
N SER A 325 -10.40 -20.43 11.61
CA SER A 325 -11.59 -21.10 12.17
C SER A 325 -12.67 -21.32 11.11
N ARG A 326 -12.79 -22.56 10.62
CA ARG A 326 -13.74 -22.89 9.53
C ARG A 326 -15.19 -22.63 9.92
N GLY A 327 -15.64 -23.10 11.08
CA GLY A 327 -17.03 -22.89 11.52
C GLY A 327 -17.42 -21.41 11.55
N ARG A 328 -16.50 -20.56 12.03
CA ARG A 328 -16.68 -19.11 12.07
C ARG A 328 -16.68 -18.50 10.67
N ALA A 329 -15.82 -18.97 9.77
CA ALA A 329 -15.76 -18.50 8.39
C ALA A 329 -17.11 -18.63 7.66
N TYR A 330 -17.79 -19.78 7.81
CA TYR A 330 -19.11 -19.99 7.21
C TYR A 330 -20.15 -18.99 7.72
N GLU A 331 -20.25 -18.85 9.04
CA GLU A 331 -21.20 -17.92 9.67
C GLU A 331 -20.94 -16.46 9.24
N LEU A 332 -19.66 -16.04 9.18
CA LEU A 332 -19.29 -14.70 8.73
C LEU A 332 -19.69 -14.47 7.28
N LEU A 333 -19.28 -15.35 6.38
CA LEU A 333 -19.49 -15.17 4.95
C LEU A 333 -20.98 -15.22 4.59
N GLU A 334 -21.77 -16.09 5.24
CA GLU A 334 -23.24 -16.08 5.10
C GLU A 334 -23.85 -14.74 5.48
N ALA A 335 -23.38 -14.14 6.57
CA ALA A 335 -23.84 -12.83 7.02
C ALA A 335 -23.35 -11.67 6.14
N MET A 336 -22.25 -11.83 5.41
CA MET A 336 -21.71 -10.82 4.47
C MET A 336 -22.43 -10.81 3.12
N ILE A 337 -23.03 -11.92 2.67
CA ILE A 337 -23.73 -11.99 1.36
C ILE A 337 -24.78 -10.87 1.17
N PRO A 338 -25.67 -10.59 2.14
CA PRO A 338 -26.66 -9.52 2.00
C PRO A 338 -26.04 -8.12 1.92
N GLU A 339 -24.83 -7.93 2.43
CA GLU A 339 -24.16 -6.63 2.47
C GLU A 339 -23.65 -6.17 1.11
N ARG A 340 -23.47 -7.11 0.15
CA ARG A 340 -23.07 -6.82 -1.24
C ARG A 340 -21.83 -5.93 -1.35
N VAL A 341 -20.86 -6.13 -0.46
CA VAL A 341 -19.60 -5.38 -0.44
C VAL A 341 -18.49 -6.17 -1.12
N ARG A 342 -17.54 -5.46 -1.73
CA ARG A 342 -16.33 -6.08 -2.30
C ARG A 342 -15.23 -6.06 -1.26
N TRP A 343 -14.52 -7.16 -1.11
CA TRP A 343 -13.49 -7.24 -0.09
C TRP A 343 -12.29 -8.10 -0.48
N PHE A 344 -11.22 -7.85 0.24
CA PHE A 344 -9.94 -8.54 0.21
C PHE A 344 -9.58 -9.03 1.61
N THR A 345 -8.77 -10.08 1.70
CA THR A 345 -8.27 -10.58 2.98
C THR A 345 -6.96 -11.33 2.84
N GLU A 346 -6.23 -11.46 3.94
CA GLU A 346 -5.13 -12.41 4.08
C GLU A 346 -5.62 -13.73 4.66
N CYS A 347 -5.11 -14.85 4.13
CA CYS A 347 -5.41 -16.18 4.65
C CYS A 347 -4.34 -17.19 4.26
N ASP A 348 -4.35 -18.34 4.94
CA ASP A 348 -3.48 -19.44 4.56
C ASP A 348 -4.04 -20.29 3.40
N VAL A 349 -3.14 -21.00 2.72
CA VAL A 349 -3.43 -21.78 1.50
C VAL A 349 -4.46 -22.90 1.71
N SER A 350 -4.81 -23.27 2.95
CA SER A 350 -5.72 -24.39 3.19
C SER A 350 -7.17 -24.12 2.79
N ILE A 351 -7.55 -22.85 2.52
CA ILE A 351 -8.87 -22.53 1.96
C ILE A 351 -9.14 -23.27 0.65
N ALA A 352 -8.09 -23.59 -0.11
CA ALA A 352 -8.21 -24.30 -1.38
C ALA A 352 -8.77 -25.73 -1.25
N ARG A 353 -8.74 -26.30 -0.04
CA ARG A 353 -9.23 -27.66 0.24
C ARG A 353 -10.74 -27.72 0.43
N ASP A 354 -11.41 -26.56 0.51
CA ASP A 354 -12.84 -26.46 0.76
C ASP A 354 -13.53 -25.66 -0.36
N PRO A 355 -13.96 -26.33 -1.45
CA PRO A 355 -14.69 -25.68 -2.54
C PRO A 355 -16.00 -25.02 -2.09
N THR A 356 -16.64 -25.51 -1.03
CA THR A 356 -17.87 -24.93 -0.51
C THR A 356 -17.57 -23.56 0.10
N LEU A 357 -16.48 -23.46 0.87
CA LEU A 357 -16.02 -22.17 1.39
C LEU A 357 -15.66 -21.20 0.27
N LEU A 358 -14.94 -21.64 -0.77
CA LEU A 358 -14.57 -20.78 -1.90
C LEU A 358 -15.81 -20.25 -2.65
N SER A 359 -16.82 -21.09 -2.86
CA SER A 359 -18.10 -20.65 -3.43
C SER A 359 -18.80 -19.63 -2.52
N LEU A 360 -18.73 -19.81 -1.21
CA LEU A 360 -19.31 -18.88 -0.26
C LEU A 360 -18.55 -17.54 -0.23
N MET A 361 -17.22 -17.56 -0.31
CA MET A 361 -16.37 -16.37 -0.43
C MET A 361 -16.73 -15.54 -1.67
N GLU A 362 -16.85 -16.18 -2.84
CA GLU A 362 -17.25 -15.52 -4.09
C GLU A 362 -18.62 -14.84 -3.95
N ARG A 363 -19.62 -15.57 -3.44
CA ARG A 363 -20.97 -15.06 -3.20
C ARG A 363 -21.02 -13.92 -2.18
N ALA A 364 -20.15 -13.96 -1.18
CA ALA A 364 -20.02 -12.93 -0.16
C ALA A 364 -19.27 -11.68 -0.66
N GLY A 365 -18.74 -11.70 -1.90
CA GLY A 365 -18.09 -10.56 -2.53
C GLY A 365 -16.56 -10.55 -2.43
N CYS A 366 -15.92 -11.67 -2.07
CA CYS A 366 -14.47 -11.80 -2.09
C CYS A 366 -13.94 -11.58 -3.50
N ARG A 367 -13.02 -10.62 -3.67
CA ARG A 367 -12.40 -10.34 -4.97
C ARG A 367 -10.97 -10.84 -5.05
N GLN A 368 -10.27 -10.81 -3.93
CA GLN A 368 -8.85 -11.12 -3.89
C GLN A 368 -8.48 -11.69 -2.52
N VAL A 369 -7.53 -12.62 -2.50
CA VAL A 369 -6.87 -13.09 -1.28
C VAL A 369 -5.36 -12.94 -1.40
N LEU A 370 -4.71 -12.60 -0.30
CA LEU A 370 -3.26 -12.71 -0.16
C LEU A 370 -2.94 -13.99 0.59
N ILE A 371 -2.02 -14.76 0.01
CA ILE A 371 -1.56 -16.03 0.58
C ILE A 371 -0.06 -15.94 0.79
N GLY A 372 0.37 -16.02 2.05
CA GLY A 372 1.76 -16.20 2.45
C GLY A 372 2.26 -17.59 2.04
N LEU A 373 2.78 -17.71 0.82
CA LEU A 373 3.44 -18.91 0.31
C LEU A 373 4.88 -19.00 0.82
N GLU A 374 5.49 -17.85 1.09
CA GLU A 374 6.83 -17.56 1.62
C GLU A 374 7.99 -18.00 0.73
N SER A 375 7.94 -19.22 0.21
CA SER A 375 8.97 -19.74 -0.68
C SER A 375 8.38 -20.65 -1.74
N PRO A 376 8.88 -20.58 -3.00
CA PRO A 376 8.56 -21.56 -4.02
C PRO A 376 9.44 -22.82 -3.94
N ASN A 377 10.26 -22.97 -2.90
CA ASN A 377 11.15 -24.11 -2.70
C ASN A 377 10.95 -24.72 -1.31
N GLU A 378 10.96 -26.05 -1.23
CA GLU A 378 10.82 -26.80 0.02
C GLU A 378 11.85 -26.38 1.09
N THR A 379 13.12 -26.22 0.70
CA THR A 379 14.22 -25.85 1.61
C THR A 379 14.04 -24.49 2.26
N GLY A 380 13.35 -23.56 1.60
CA GLY A 380 13.06 -22.24 2.17
C GLY A 380 11.97 -22.27 3.25
N LEU A 381 11.14 -23.31 3.29
CA LEU A 381 10.01 -23.43 4.22
C LEU A 381 10.33 -24.26 5.47
N ASP A 382 11.45 -24.98 5.47
CA ASP A 382 11.80 -25.83 6.59
C ASP A 382 12.20 -24.98 7.81
N GLY A 383 11.50 -25.19 8.93
CA GLY A 383 11.78 -24.54 10.20
C GLY A 383 11.25 -23.11 10.33
N ILE A 384 10.65 -22.52 9.29
CA ILE A 384 10.08 -21.16 9.38
C ILE A 384 8.81 -21.16 10.24
N GLU A 385 7.98 -22.21 10.16
CA GLU A 385 6.81 -22.41 11.01
C GLU A 385 7.21 -23.35 12.14
N THR A 386 7.44 -22.79 13.32
CA THR A 386 8.15 -23.43 14.43
C THR A 386 7.30 -24.43 15.23
N ASN A 387 5.99 -24.54 14.98
CA ASN A 387 5.14 -25.46 15.72
C ASN A 387 5.20 -26.88 15.14
N ASN A 388 4.81 -27.05 13.88
CA ASN A 388 4.78 -28.37 13.24
C ASN A 388 5.20 -28.34 11.77
N ASN A 389 5.93 -27.29 11.36
CA ASN A 389 6.33 -27.05 9.98
C ASN A 389 5.11 -27.06 9.04
N TRP A 390 4.00 -26.45 9.47
CA TRP A 390 2.73 -26.51 8.74
C TRP A 390 2.89 -26.04 7.29
N LYS A 391 3.62 -24.94 7.07
CA LYS A 391 3.86 -24.36 5.74
C LYS A 391 4.60 -25.32 4.81
N LEU A 392 5.67 -25.95 5.30
CA LEU A 392 6.41 -26.98 4.56
C LEU A 392 5.47 -28.11 4.10
N ALA A 393 4.58 -28.59 4.98
CA ALA A 393 3.63 -29.64 4.65
C ALA A 393 2.58 -29.22 3.59
N GLN A 394 2.41 -27.92 3.31
CA GLN A 394 1.52 -27.41 2.27
C GLN A 394 2.18 -27.29 0.90
N TYR A 395 3.50 -27.15 0.86
CA TYR A 395 4.27 -26.86 -0.36
C TYR A 395 3.89 -27.71 -1.59
N PRO A 396 3.76 -29.06 -1.48
CA PRO A 396 3.44 -29.89 -2.65
C PRO A 396 2.09 -29.55 -3.32
N LYS A 397 1.21 -28.82 -2.62
CA LYS A 397 -0.13 -28.47 -3.07
C LYS A 397 -0.27 -27.02 -3.52
N TYR A 398 0.79 -26.21 -3.45
CA TYR A 398 0.71 -24.77 -3.74
C TYR A 398 0.13 -24.47 -5.14
N GLU A 399 0.65 -25.11 -6.18
CA GLU A 399 0.17 -24.85 -7.55
C GLU A 399 -1.29 -25.24 -7.74
N GLU A 400 -1.70 -26.40 -7.23
CA GLU A 400 -3.09 -26.87 -7.27
C GLU A 400 -3.99 -25.93 -6.47
N ALA A 401 -3.55 -25.52 -5.28
CA ALA A 401 -4.32 -24.65 -4.40
C ALA A 401 -4.60 -23.29 -5.03
N VAL A 402 -3.57 -22.65 -5.62
CA VAL A 402 -3.73 -21.38 -6.35
C VAL A 402 -4.74 -21.55 -7.50
N ARG A 403 -4.63 -22.63 -8.28
CA ARG A 403 -5.56 -22.88 -9.40
C ARG A 403 -7.00 -23.08 -8.91
N THR A 404 -7.20 -23.82 -7.82
CA THR A 404 -8.53 -24.09 -7.25
C THR A 404 -9.19 -22.83 -6.69
N ILE A 405 -8.42 -21.94 -6.04
CA ILE A 405 -8.95 -20.65 -5.58
C ILE A 405 -9.34 -19.80 -6.78
N GLN A 406 -8.45 -19.69 -7.77
CA GLN A 406 -8.68 -18.88 -8.97
C GLN A 406 -9.84 -19.42 -9.85
N SER A 407 -10.13 -20.71 -9.83
CA SER A 407 -11.28 -21.27 -10.56
C SER A 407 -12.63 -20.82 -10.01
N HIS A 408 -12.67 -20.29 -8.78
CA HIS A 408 -13.87 -19.68 -8.18
C HIS A 408 -13.96 -18.18 -8.44
N GLY A 409 -13.15 -17.62 -9.35
CA GLY A 409 -13.19 -16.19 -9.69
C GLY A 409 -12.53 -15.26 -8.67
N ILE A 410 -11.84 -15.82 -7.67
CA ILE A 410 -11.10 -15.09 -6.64
C ILE A 410 -9.64 -14.95 -7.12
N THR A 411 -9.12 -13.73 -7.18
CA THR A 411 -7.71 -13.52 -7.55
C THR A 411 -6.78 -13.82 -6.37
N VAL A 412 -5.57 -14.29 -6.67
CA VAL A 412 -4.57 -14.62 -5.64
C VAL A 412 -3.37 -13.70 -5.76
N ILE A 413 -3.01 -13.05 -4.66
CA ILE A 413 -1.69 -12.45 -4.44
C ILE A 413 -0.82 -13.51 -3.77
N GLY A 414 0.22 -13.97 -4.47
CA GLY A 414 1.23 -14.84 -3.85
C GLY A 414 2.28 -14.00 -3.16
N CYS A 415 2.41 -14.14 -1.83
CA CYS A 415 3.44 -13.45 -1.05
C CYS A 415 4.64 -14.38 -0.79
N PHE A 416 5.84 -13.87 -1.06
CA PHE A 416 7.12 -14.57 -0.89
C PHE A 416 8.11 -13.71 -0.09
N VAL A 417 8.81 -14.35 0.85
CA VAL A 417 9.85 -13.73 1.68
C VAL A 417 11.20 -14.22 1.17
N LEU A 418 12.02 -13.33 0.61
CA LEU A 418 13.31 -13.66 0.05
C LEU A 418 14.43 -13.59 1.09
N GLY A 419 15.49 -14.37 0.87
CA GLY A 419 16.63 -14.44 1.79
C GLY A 419 16.49 -15.41 2.98
N LEU A 420 15.43 -16.23 3.05
CA LEU A 420 15.33 -17.33 4.03
C LEU A 420 16.58 -18.24 3.99
N ASP A 421 16.91 -18.88 5.11
CA ASP A 421 18.17 -19.63 5.25
C ASP A 421 18.37 -20.74 4.21
N GLY A 422 17.29 -21.34 3.71
CA GLY A 422 17.30 -22.35 2.64
C GLY A 422 17.28 -21.79 1.21
N HIS A 423 17.34 -20.47 1.03
CA HIS A 423 17.35 -19.82 -0.28
C HIS A 423 18.76 -19.71 -0.88
N THR A 424 18.80 -19.77 -2.21
CA THR A 424 20.00 -19.57 -3.03
C THR A 424 19.66 -18.60 -4.16
N PRO A 425 20.62 -18.12 -4.98
CA PRO A 425 20.29 -17.26 -6.11
C PRO A 425 19.28 -17.88 -7.10
N ALA A 426 19.18 -19.21 -7.16
CA ALA A 426 18.17 -19.89 -7.97
C ALA A 426 16.72 -19.64 -7.51
N THR A 427 16.51 -19.19 -6.26
CA THR A 427 15.17 -18.92 -5.72
C THR A 427 14.47 -17.77 -6.46
N PHE A 428 15.21 -16.78 -6.97
CA PHE A 428 14.61 -15.67 -7.71
C PHE A 428 13.89 -16.16 -8.98
N ASP A 429 14.56 -17.01 -9.76
CA ASP A 429 13.95 -17.64 -10.93
C ASP A 429 12.80 -18.58 -10.53
N ALA A 430 12.93 -19.31 -9.42
CA ALA A 430 11.86 -20.16 -8.93
C ALA A 430 10.57 -19.38 -8.58
N VAL A 431 10.68 -18.18 -8.00
CA VAL A 431 9.52 -17.30 -7.74
C VAL A 431 8.89 -16.85 -9.06
N TYR A 432 9.72 -16.38 -10.00
CA TYR A 432 9.25 -15.92 -11.31
C TYR A 432 8.51 -17.04 -12.05
N ASP A 433 9.11 -18.22 -12.11
CA ASP A 433 8.54 -19.38 -12.81
C ASP A 433 7.27 -19.89 -12.11
N PHE A 434 7.23 -19.89 -10.78
CA PHE A 434 6.02 -20.26 -10.04
C PHE A 434 4.87 -19.30 -10.37
N ALA A 435 5.13 -17.99 -10.35
CA ALA A 435 4.14 -16.97 -10.69
C ALA A 435 3.64 -17.10 -12.15
N GLU A 436 4.53 -17.42 -13.09
CA GLU A 436 4.15 -17.65 -14.49
C GLU A 436 3.28 -18.90 -14.64
N ARG A 437 3.72 -20.04 -14.09
CA ARG A 437 3.03 -21.33 -14.26
C ARG A 437 1.63 -21.33 -13.65
N THR A 438 1.46 -20.68 -12.51
CA THR A 438 0.19 -20.64 -11.76
C THR A 438 -0.73 -19.50 -12.19
N ASN A 439 -0.25 -18.59 -13.05
CA ASN A 439 -0.94 -17.34 -13.39
C ASN A 439 -1.39 -16.58 -12.13
N LEU A 440 -0.51 -16.47 -11.11
CA LEU A 440 -0.79 -15.61 -9.96
C LEU A 440 -1.26 -14.24 -10.47
N TYR A 441 -2.34 -13.70 -9.92
CA TYR A 441 -2.88 -12.44 -10.40
C TYR A 441 -1.91 -11.30 -10.08
N ASP A 442 -1.44 -11.25 -8.84
CA ASP A 442 -0.37 -10.37 -8.37
C ASP A 442 0.67 -11.17 -7.56
N VAL A 443 1.86 -10.59 -7.41
CA VAL A 443 2.97 -11.18 -6.67
C VAL A 443 3.51 -10.12 -5.72
N GLN A 444 3.56 -10.43 -4.44
CA GLN A 444 4.23 -9.61 -3.44
C GLN A 444 5.53 -10.30 -3.04
N VAL A 445 6.63 -9.55 -3.05
CA VAL A 445 7.93 -10.04 -2.58
C VAL A 445 8.47 -9.07 -1.54
N THR A 446 9.00 -9.62 -0.46
CA THR A 446 9.69 -8.88 0.59
C THR A 446 11.06 -9.52 0.85
N LEU A 447 11.94 -8.80 1.54
CA LEU A 447 13.11 -9.39 2.17
C LEU A 447 12.75 -9.87 3.57
N GLN A 448 13.33 -11.00 3.97
CA GLN A 448 13.28 -11.46 5.36
C GLN A 448 13.80 -10.35 6.26
N THR A 449 12.92 -9.87 7.14
CA THR A 449 13.23 -8.74 8.02
C THR A 449 13.13 -9.22 9.48
N PRO A 450 14.24 -9.24 10.23
CA PRO A 450 14.22 -9.43 11.67
C PRO A 450 13.62 -8.19 12.33
N PHE A 451 12.32 -8.26 12.65
CA PHE A 451 11.67 -7.26 13.49
C PHE A 451 11.98 -7.50 14.96
N PRO A 452 12.12 -6.44 15.79
CA PRO A 452 12.42 -6.59 17.20
C PRO A 452 11.39 -7.48 17.91
N GLY A 453 11.85 -8.28 18.87
CA GLY A 453 11.03 -9.21 19.64
C GLY A 453 10.65 -10.50 18.93
N THR A 454 10.85 -10.61 17.61
CA THR A 454 10.55 -11.85 16.88
C THR A 454 11.59 -12.94 17.16
N PRO A 455 11.22 -14.24 17.11
CA PRO A 455 12.17 -15.34 17.18
C PRO A 455 13.29 -15.25 16.13
N LEU A 456 12.97 -14.76 14.93
CA LEU A 456 13.95 -14.50 13.87
C LEU A 456 15.03 -13.51 14.32
N TYR A 457 14.63 -12.38 14.93
CA TYR A 457 15.56 -11.36 15.39
C TYR A 457 16.56 -11.94 16.40
N HIS A 458 16.05 -12.63 17.43
CA HIS A 458 16.90 -13.26 18.45
C HIS A 458 17.82 -14.32 17.84
N ARG A 459 17.33 -15.16 16.93
CA ARG A 459 18.17 -16.16 16.25
C ARG A 459 19.31 -15.51 15.45
N LEU A 460 19.03 -14.42 14.73
CA LEU A 460 20.04 -13.74 13.93
C LEU A 460 21.04 -12.95 14.79
N GLU A 461 20.59 -12.40 15.92
CA GLU A 461 21.44 -11.77 16.92
C GLU A 461 22.38 -12.80 17.58
N ASP A 462 21.84 -13.91 18.08
CA ASP A 462 22.60 -14.98 18.75
C ASP A 462 23.64 -15.63 17.83
N SER A 463 23.33 -15.73 16.53
CA SER A 463 24.25 -16.26 15.52
C SER A 463 25.23 -15.24 14.95
N GLY A 464 25.17 -13.98 15.38
CA GLY A 464 26.04 -12.89 14.90
C GLY A 464 25.78 -12.50 13.44
N ARG A 465 24.59 -12.81 12.90
CA ARG A 465 24.19 -12.52 11.52
C ARG A 465 23.40 -11.21 11.39
N LEU A 466 22.96 -10.61 12.50
CA LEU A 466 22.30 -9.30 12.48
C LEU A 466 23.33 -8.19 12.22
N THR A 467 23.13 -7.37 11.18
CA THR A 467 24.12 -6.37 10.73
C THR A 467 23.80 -4.94 11.15
N HIS A 468 22.54 -4.62 11.43
CA HIS A 468 22.07 -3.27 11.79
C HIS A 468 21.12 -3.31 12.99
N ALA A 469 21.56 -3.96 14.07
CA ALA A 469 20.80 -4.00 15.32
C ALA A 469 20.42 -2.58 15.78
N GLY A 470 19.16 -2.37 16.17
CA GLY A 470 18.67 -1.07 16.62
C GLY A 470 18.38 -0.04 15.52
N GLN A 471 18.62 -0.33 14.23
CA GLN A 471 18.29 0.59 13.13
C GLN A 471 16.90 0.28 12.57
N TRP A 472 15.87 0.72 13.29
CA TRP A 472 14.47 0.41 13.02
C TRP A 472 13.96 0.96 11.70
N ASP A 473 14.52 2.08 11.24
CA ASP A 473 14.31 2.68 9.91
C ASP A 473 14.68 1.74 8.74
N ARG A 474 15.45 0.68 9.00
CA ARG A 474 15.77 -0.39 8.04
C ARG A 474 14.84 -1.61 8.12
N CYS A 475 13.87 -1.62 9.02
CA CYS A 475 12.88 -2.70 9.11
C CYS A 475 11.71 -2.45 8.13
N THR A 476 12.03 -2.15 6.87
CA THR A 476 11.06 -1.71 5.83
C THR A 476 10.44 -2.84 5.03
N LEU A 477 10.88 -4.10 5.24
CA LEU A 477 10.65 -5.26 4.36
C LEU A 477 11.42 -5.21 3.03
N PHE A 478 12.19 -4.16 2.77
CA PHE A 478 12.92 -3.95 1.51
C PHE A 478 14.41 -3.67 1.70
N ASP A 479 14.84 -3.45 2.94
CA ASP A 479 16.24 -3.25 3.32
C ASP A 479 16.83 -4.52 3.93
N LEU A 480 18.09 -4.81 3.57
CA LEU A 480 18.82 -5.95 4.10
C LEU A 480 19.61 -5.59 5.36
N ASN A 481 19.17 -6.10 6.50
CA ASN A 481 19.76 -5.84 7.83
C ASN A 481 20.34 -7.10 8.51
N TYR A 482 20.59 -8.17 7.75
CA TYR A 482 21.24 -9.40 8.22
C TYR A 482 22.14 -10.03 7.13
N GLU A 483 22.96 -10.99 7.52
CA GLU A 483 23.83 -11.78 6.61
C GLU A 483 23.12 -13.07 6.18
N PRO A 484 22.79 -13.29 4.89
CA PRO A 484 22.20 -14.55 4.40
C PRO A 484 23.20 -15.73 4.40
N ILE A 485 22.70 -16.97 4.45
CA ILE A 485 23.57 -18.18 4.42
C ILE A 485 23.85 -18.64 2.98
N GLY A 486 22.80 -18.81 2.17
CA GLY A 486 22.90 -19.47 0.85
C GLY A 486 23.30 -18.55 -0.31
N MET A 487 23.59 -17.28 -0.04
CA MET A 487 24.06 -16.28 -0.99
C MET A 487 24.75 -15.13 -0.26
N THR A 488 25.45 -14.27 -0.98
CA THR A 488 25.98 -13.01 -0.46
C THR A 488 24.91 -11.93 -0.37
N ARG A 489 25.15 -10.89 0.43
CA ARG A 489 24.26 -9.71 0.51
C ARG A 489 24.03 -9.05 -0.86
N ASP A 490 25.10 -8.89 -1.66
CA ASP A 490 25.01 -8.29 -3.00
C ASP A 490 24.15 -9.14 -3.94
N GLU A 491 24.26 -10.47 -3.88
CA GLU A 491 23.40 -11.39 -4.65
C GLU A 491 21.93 -11.28 -4.21
N LEU A 492 21.66 -11.15 -2.91
CA LEU A 492 20.30 -10.98 -2.40
C LEU A 492 19.68 -9.66 -2.86
N GLU A 493 20.39 -8.54 -2.70
CA GLU A 493 19.90 -7.22 -3.08
C GLU A 493 19.77 -7.03 -4.60
N SER A 494 20.72 -7.55 -5.38
CA SER A 494 20.65 -7.49 -6.85
C SER A 494 19.59 -8.44 -7.40
N GLY A 495 19.50 -9.66 -6.88
CA GLY A 495 18.48 -10.64 -7.25
C GLY A 495 17.06 -10.19 -6.88
N PHE A 496 16.89 -9.57 -5.70
CA PHE A 496 15.61 -8.95 -5.32
C PHE A 496 15.19 -7.87 -6.32
N ARG A 497 16.10 -6.93 -6.66
CA ARG A 497 15.82 -5.87 -7.65
C ARG A 497 15.53 -6.42 -9.05
N ASP A 498 16.28 -7.42 -9.51
CA ASP A 498 16.03 -8.08 -10.80
C ASP A 498 14.67 -8.76 -10.82
N LEU A 499 14.35 -9.53 -9.78
CA LEU A 499 13.06 -10.20 -9.65
C LEU A 499 11.91 -9.20 -9.66
N VAL A 500 11.98 -8.14 -8.85
CA VAL A 500 10.98 -7.05 -8.80
C VAL A 500 10.78 -6.46 -10.20
N SER A 501 11.85 -6.12 -10.91
CA SER A 501 11.79 -5.62 -12.29
C SER A 501 11.06 -6.58 -13.24
N ARG A 502 11.30 -7.89 -13.11
CA ARG A 502 10.68 -8.93 -13.95
C ARG A 502 9.21 -9.20 -13.61
N ILE A 503 8.85 -9.29 -12.32
CA ILE A 503 7.48 -9.60 -11.89
C ILE A 503 6.53 -8.42 -12.09
N TYR A 504 7.05 -7.18 -12.03
CA TYR A 504 6.30 -5.96 -12.31
C TYR A 504 6.43 -5.46 -13.76
N ASP A 505 7.09 -6.22 -14.65
CA ASP A 505 7.04 -5.93 -16.08
C ASP A 505 5.57 -5.98 -16.58
N PRO A 506 5.07 -4.93 -17.25
CA PRO A 506 3.67 -4.87 -17.66
C PRO A 506 3.25 -6.00 -18.61
N LYS A 507 4.17 -6.55 -19.43
CA LYS A 507 3.84 -7.67 -20.32
C LYS A 507 3.72 -8.96 -19.52
N PHE A 508 4.55 -9.15 -18.50
CA PHE A 508 4.47 -10.29 -17.60
C PHE A 508 3.17 -10.27 -16.78
N ILE A 509 2.83 -9.13 -16.16
CA ILE A 509 1.55 -8.93 -15.45
C ILE A 509 0.37 -9.27 -16.39
N LYS A 510 0.33 -8.64 -17.56
CA LYS A 510 -0.77 -8.84 -18.52
C LYS A 510 -0.88 -10.30 -18.98
N ARG A 511 0.25 -11.00 -19.15
CA ARG A 511 0.27 -12.43 -19.52
C ARG A 511 -0.41 -13.27 -18.43
N ARG A 512 -0.03 -13.09 -17.16
CA ARG A 512 -0.62 -13.81 -16.02
C ARG A 512 -2.11 -13.49 -15.87
N GLN A 513 -2.50 -12.22 -15.91
CA GLN A 513 -3.91 -11.81 -15.82
C GLN A 513 -4.76 -12.39 -16.97
N LEU A 514 -4.26 -12.40 -18.21
CA LEU A 514 -4.94 -13.06 -19.33
C LEU A 514 -5.00 -14.57 -19.14
N GLY A 515 -3.98 -15.19 -18.54
CA GLY A 515 -3.96 -16.59 -18.16
C GLY A 515 -5.05 -16.92 -17.14
N PHE A 516 -5.18 -16.12 -16.08
CA PHE A 516 -6.26 -16.20 -15.11
C PHE A 516 -7.64 -16.10 -15.78
N LEU A 517 -7.87 -15.08 -16.62
CA LEU A 517 -9.14 -14.91 -17.32
C LEU A 517 -9.48 -16.08 -18.25
N LYS A 518 -8.49 -16.67 -18.92
CA LYS A 518 -8.68 -17.88 -19.74
C LYS A 518 -9.06 -19.09 -18.88
N GLN A 519 -8.40 -19.26 -17.74
CA GLN A 519 -8.72 -20.33 -16.79
C GLN A 519 -10.16 -20.21 -16.30
N LEU A 520 -10.59 -19.01 -15.91
CA LEU A 520 -11.95 -18.76 -15.43
C LEU A 520 -13.01 -19.10 -16.50
N ARG A 521 -12.77 -18.72 -17.76
CA ARG A 521 -13.65 -19.04 -18.90
C ARG A 521 -13.70 -20.53 -19.27
N SER A 522 -12.78 -21.35 -18.78
CA SER A 522 -12.78 -22.79 -19.05
C SER A 522 -13.59 -23.61 -18.04
N VAL A 523 -13.96 -22.98 -16.91
CA VAL A 523 -14.68 -23.61 -15.78
C VAL A 523 -16.18 -23.27 -15.81
N GLY A 524 -16.56 -22.15 -16.42
CA GLY A 524 -17.95 -21.76 -16.69
C GLY A 524 -18.37 -22.06 -18.13
#